data_AF-A0A2V5NFI6-F1
#
_entry.id   AF-A0A2V5NFI6-F1
#
_cell.length_a   1.000
_cell.length_b   1.000
_cell.length_c   1.000
_cell.angle_alpha   90.00
_cell.angle_beta   90.00
_cell.angle_gamma   90.00
#
_symmetry.space_group_name_H-M   'P 1'
#
loop_
_entity.id
_entity.type
_entity.pdbx_description
1 polymer ?
#
loop_
_entity_poly.entity_id
_entity_poly.type
_entity_poly.pdbx_seq_one_letter_code
_entity_poly.pdbx_strand_id
1 'polypeptide(L)'
;METASMKLTAIGALLTIAISFIPGCRDRPQQRRAGVASDQQFAATTESAETVLALPQFDVCSMESVRSVSDNSLNPGDVPNSWKVEKGQAYDISGFVVDKAQGSVPQRIRLLLVGKNVHAVTTRTGVERPDVAQYFSWGGFLRAGYSSEVAFDDVPAGDYQILVAETQDSRTFVCRTFQTISIR
;
A
#
# COMPACT_ATOMS: atom_id res chain seq x y z
N MET A 1 -61.65 -11.38 -14.98
CA MET A 1 -61.53 -12.18 -13.74
C MET A 1 -60.27 -11.71 -13.05
N GLU A 2 -60.24 -11.17 -11.85
CA GLU A 2 -61.27 -10.94 -10.84
C GLU A 2 -60.71 -9.89 -9.88
N THR A 3 -61.57 -8.99 -9.44
CA THR A 3 -61.38 -7.86 -8.53
C THR A 3 -61.16 -8.25 -7.07
N ALA A 4 -60.33 -7.50 -6.32
CA ALA A 4 -60.54 -7.17 -4.90
C ALA A 4 -59.55 -6.04 -4.51
N SER A 5 -59.92 -4.78 -4.25
CA SER A 5 -60.81 -4.19 -3.23
C SER A 5 -60.16 -4.00 -1.84
N MET A 6 -59.40 -2.90 -1.73
CA MET A 6 -59.50 -1.80 -0.75
C MET A 6 -59.98 -2.10 0.68
N LYS A 7 -59.19 -1.69 1.69
CA LYS A 7 -59.70 -1.00 2.89
C LYS A 7 -58.68 -0.02 3.48
N LEU A 8 -59.13 1.23 3.54
CA LEU A 8 -58.52 2.43 4.07
C LEU A 8 -58.77 2.48 5.59
N THR A 9 -57.79 2.84 6.41
CA THR A 9 -58.04 3.31 7.77
C THR A 9 -57.01 4.40 8.11
N ALA A 10 -57.51 5.62 8.21
CA ALA A 10 -56.78 6.79 8.68
C ALA A 10 -57.01 6.94 10.19
N ILE A 11 -55.94 7.15 10.96
CA ILE A 11 -56.02 7.72 12.31
C ILE A 11 -54.95 8.81 12.38
N GLY A 12 -55.41 10.05 12.51
CA GLY A 12 -54.56 11.19 12.78
C GLY A 12 -54.18 11.27 14.25
N ALA A 13 -52.99 11.80 14.52
CA ALA A 13 -52.67 12.44 15.77
C ALA A 13 -51.72 13.61 15.48
N LEU A 14 -52.21 14.83 15.70
CA LEU A 14 -51.38 16.02 15.82
C LEU A 14 -50.41 15.81 16.99
N LEU A 15 -49.13 16.06 16.78
CA LEU A 15 -48.22 16.39 17.87
C LEU A 15 -47.34 17.57 17.47
N THR A 16 -47.62 18.69 18.12
CA THR A 16 -46.89 19.95 18.14
C THR A 16 -45.46 19.69 18.64
N ILE A 17 -44.44 20.05 17.87
CA ILE A 17 -43.05 20.10 18.36
C ILE A 17 -42.51 21.51 18.16
N ALA A 18 -42.04 22.05 19.29
CA ALA A 18 -41.57 23.41 19.49
C ALA A 18 -40.31 23.73 18.67
N ILE A 19 -40.31 24.91 18.05
CA ILE A 19 -39.15 25.52 17.41
C ILE A 19 -38.23 26.05 18.52
N SER A 20 -37.06 25.45 18.68
CA SER A 20 -36.00 25.96 19.55
C SER A 20 -34.91 26.59 18.69
N PHE A 21 -34.78 27.92 18.78
CA PHE A 21 -33.63 28.67 18.29
C PHE A 21 -32.41 28.33 19.15
N ILE A 22 -31.33 27.84 18.53
CA ILE A 22 -30.00 27.78 19.16
C ILE A 22 -29.07 28.71 18.37
N PRO A 23 -28.71 29.89 18.90
CA PRO A 23 -27.57 30.65 18.41
C PRO A 23 -26.30 30.05 19.04
N GLY A 24 -25.39 29.54 18.23
CA GLY A 24 -24.16 28.96 18.74
C GLY A 24 -23.15 28.70 17.64
N CYS A 25 -22.35 29.72 17.33
CA CYS A 25 -21.03 29.52 16.75
C CYS A 25 -20.29 28.49 17.60
N ARG A 26 -20.07 27.31 17.04
CA ARG A 26 -19.14 26.33 17.61
C ARG A 26 -18.04 26.17 16.59
N ASP A 27 -16.96 26.90 16.82
CA ASP A 27 -15.65 26.57 16.27
C ASP A 27 -15.46 25.06 16.47
N ARG A 28 -15.48 24.31 15.38
CA ARG A 28 -15.00 22.94 15.40
C ARG A 28 -13.51 23.07 15.70
N PRO A 29 -13.00 22.51 16.81
CA PRO A 29 -11.59 22.28 16.90
C PRO A 29 -11.25 21.39 15.72
N GLN A 30 -10.43 21.92 14.82
CA GLN A 30 -9.79 21.19 13.75
C GLN A 30 -9.03 20.06 14.43
N GLN A 31 -9.68 18.89 14.47
CA GLN A 31 -9.07 17.65 14.91
C GLN A 31 -7.95 17.40 13.91
N ARG A 32 -6.73 17.87 14.25
CA ARG A 32 -5.51 17.38 13.64
C ARG A 32 -5.64 15.88 13.73
N ARG A 33 -5.91 15.23 12.59
CA ARG A 33 -5.71 13.79 12.47
C ARG A 33 -4.24 13.60 12.79
N ALA A 34 -3.97 13.14 14.01
CA ALA A 34 -2.70 12.55 14.33
C ALA A 34 -2.42 11.51 13.25
N GLY A 35 -1.22 11.55 12.66
CA GLY A 35 -0.80 10.56 11.69
C GLY A 35 -1.09 9.17 12.25
N VAL A 36 -1.83 8.36 11.48
CA VAL A 36 -2.00 6.95 11.81
C VAL A 36 -0.62 6.35 11.65
N ALA A 37 0.03 6.04 12.76
CA ALA A 37 1.29 5.31 12.75
C ALA A 37 0.98 3.89 12.24
N SER A 38 1.68 3.47 11.18
CA SER A 38 1.63 2.07 10.77
C SER A 38 2.42 1.23 11.77
N ASP A 39 1.89 0.06 12.13
CA ASP A 39 2.62 -0.94 12.92
C ASP A 39 3.78 -1.57 12.12
N GLN A 40 3.84 -1.36 10.79
CA GLN A 40 4.93 -1.81 9.94
C GLN A 40 5.89 -0.66 9.61
N GLN A 41 7.15 -0.87 9.94
CA GLN A 41 8.23 0.10 9.76
C GLN A 41 9.38 -0.56 8.98
N PHE A 42 10.00 0.20 8.08
CA PHE A 42 11.30 -0.20 7.52
C PHE A 42 12.36 -0.21 8.61
N ALA A 43 12.96 -1.37 8.83
CA ALA A 43 14.02 -1.56 9.83
C ALA A 43 15.39 -1.72 9.16
N ALA A 44 16.43 -1.21 9.79
CA ALA A 44 17.80 -1.39 9.33
C ALA A 44 18.17 -2.89 9.28
N THR A 45 18.94 -3.29 8.27
CA THR A 45 19.47 -4.66 8.15
C THR A 45 20.98 -4.66 8.37
N THR A 46 21.55 -5.84 8.60
CA THR A 46 23.00 -6.05 8.65
C THR A 46 23.61 -6.25 7.27
N GLU A 47 22.80 -6.25 6.20
CA GLU A 47 23.25 -6.48 4.82
C GLU A 47 23.83 -5.18 4.26
N SER A 48 24.99 -5.26 3.58
CA SER A 48 25.54 -4.10 2.87
C SER A 48 24.81 -3.89 1.54
N ALA A 49 24.80 -2.65 1.05
CA ALA A 49 24.20 -2.33 -0.25
C ALA A 49 24.87 -3.14 -1.38
N GLU A 50 26.19 -3.28 -1.36
CA GLU A 50 26.95 -4.06 -2.34
C GLU A 50 26.55 -5.53 -2.31
N THR A 51 26.36 -6.09 -1.12
CA THR A 51 25.94 -7.49 -0.94
C THR A 51 24.56 -7.71 -1.55
N VAL A 52 23.59 -6.84 -1.24
CA VAL A 52 22.23 -6.92 -1.77
C VAL A 52 22.20 -6.77 -3.29
N LEU A 53 22.98 -5.82 -3.82
CA LEU A 53 23.04 -5.56 -5.26
C LEU A 53 23.73 -6.69 -6.05
N ALA A 54 24.54 -7.51 -5.39
CA ALA A 54 25.22 -8.68 -5.95
C ALA A 54 24.39 -9.98 -5.84
N LEU A 55 23.23 -9.96 -5.17
CA LEU A 55 22.36 -11.13 -5.08
C LEU A 55 21.87 -11.55 -6.48
N PRO A 56 21.65 -12.87 -6.69
CA PRO A 56 21.07 -13.35 -7.95
C PRO A 56 19.70 -12.71 -8.18
N GLN A 57 19.42 -12.37 -9.43
CA GLN A 57 18.14 -11.77 -9.77
C GLN A 57 17.07 -12.84 -10.01
N PHE A 58 15.84 -12.54 -9.62
CA PHE A 58 14.66 -13.29 -10.06
C PHE A 58 13.78 -12.41 -10.96
N ASP A 59 12.82 -13.05 -11.62
CA ASP A 59 12.27 -12.63 -12.91
C ASP A 59 11.67 -11.22 -12.98
N VAL A 60 10.46 -11.02 -12.44
CA VAL A 60 9.69 -9.78 -12.72
C VAL A 60 8.98 -9.30 -11.48
N CYS A 61 9.19 -8.01 -11.19
CA CYS A 61 8.50 -7.29 -10.15
C CYS A 61 8.30 -5.84 -10.60
N SER A 62 7.37 -5.17 -9.92
CA SER A 62 7.18 -3.74 -10.05
C SER A 62 6.78 -3.17 -8.69
N MET A 63 7.18 -1.93 -8.44
CA MET A 63 6.51 -1.06 -7.49
C MET A 63 5.78 0.00 -8.31
N GLU A 64 4.46 0.04 -8.16
CA GLU A 64 3.57 0.79 -9.05
C GLU A 64 3.02 2.04 -8.41
N SER A 65 2.84 2.03 -7.08
CA SER A 65 2.34 3.21 -6.39
C SER A 65 2.82 3.33 -4.96
N VAL A 66 2.92 4.58 -4.52
CA VAL A 66 3.06 4.98 -3.12
C VAL A 66 1.95 5.98 -2.82
N ARG A 67 1.05 5.62 -1.91
CA ARG A 67 -0.10 6.45 -1.50
C ARG A 67 -0.03 6.80 -0.03
N SER A 68 -0.31 8.04 0.34
CA SER A 68 -0.43 8.40 1.76
C SER A 68 -1.68 7.76 2.34
N VAL A 69 -1.56 7.10 3.49
CA VAL A 69 -2.70 6.46 4.16
C VAL A 69 -3.69 7.50 4.68
N SER A 70 -3.19 8.68 5.04
CA SER A 70 -3.99 9.71 5.72
C SER A 70 -5.05 10.37 4.83
N ASP A 71 -4.74 10.52 3.54
CA ASP A 71 -5.58 11.23 2.56
C ASP A 71 -5.74 10.48 1.23
N ASN A 72 -5.15 9.29 1.10
CA ASN A 72 -5.17 8.43 -0.09
C ASN A 72 -4.60 9.09 -1.37
N SER A 73 -3.77 10.12 -1.22
CA SER A 73 -3.10 10.80 -2.33
C SER A 73 -1.90 10.00 -2.85
N LEU A 74 -1.66 10.04 -4.16
CA LEU A 74 -0.42 9.52 -4.76
C LEU A 74 0.74 10.47 -4.47
N ASN A 75 1.94 9.92 -4.24
CA ASN A 75 3.13 10.70 -3.89
C ASN A 75 4.28 10.52 -4.91
N PRO A 76 4.09 10.89 -6.19
CA PRO A 76 5.16 10.81 -7.18
C PRO A 76 6.30 11.77 -6.82
N GLY A 77 7.51 11.40 -7.18
CA GLY A 77 8.69 12.25 -7.06
C GLY A 77 8.87 13.20 -8.24
N ASP A 78 9.97 13.95 -8.24
CA ASP A 78 10.24 15.00 -9.24
C ASP A 78 10.78 14.46 -10.56
N VAL A 79 11.20 13.19 -10.59
CA VAL A 79 11.76 12.52 -11.77
C VAL A 79 10.99 11.24 -12.10
N PRO A 80 11.04 10.74 -13.35
CA PRO A 80 10.43 9.47 -13.69
C PRO A 80 10.89 8.33 -12.76
N ASN A 81 9.97 7.42 -12.46
CA ASN A 81 10.21 6.28 -11.57
C ASN A 81 10.74 6.66 -10.17
N SER A 82 10.24 7.77 -9.62
CA SER A 82 10.55 8.20 -8.26
C SER A 82 9.28 8.50 -7.45
N TRP A 83 9.40 8.37 -6.14
CA TRP A 83 8.35 8.58 -5.16
C TRP A 83 8.88 9.39 -3.99
N LYS A 84 8.02 10.18 -3.35
CA LYS A 84 8.35 10.97 -2.17
C LYS A 84 7.60 10.46 -0.97
N VAL A 85 8.27 10.40 0.17
CA VAL A 85 7.67 10.06 1.45
C VAL A 85 8.26 10.95 2.52
N GLU A 86 7.44 11.26 3.53
CA GLU A 86 7.77 12.11 4.66
C GLU A 86 7.82 11.25 5.92
N LYS A 87 8.73 11.58 6.84
CA LYS A 87 8.70 11.00 8.20
C LYS A 87 7.40 11.37 8.94
N GLY A 88 7.00 10.52 9.87
CA GLY A 88 5.77 10.67 10.66
C GLY A 88 4.49 10.34 9.91
N GLN A 89 4.59 9.80 8.70
CA GLN A 89 3.46 9.36 7.87
C GLN A 89 3.61 7.90 7.46
N ALA A 90 2.46 7.23 7.33
CA ALA A 90 2.36 5.91 6.74
C ALA A 90 1.92 6.00 5.27
N TYR A 91 2.45 5.09 4.45
CA TYR A 91 2.16 5.00 3.04
C TYR A 91 1.79 3.57 2.65
N ASP A 92 0.77 3.41 1.81
CA ASP A 92 0.50 2.17 1.10
C ASP A 92 1.43 2.07 -0.12
N ILE A 93 2.33 1.08 -0.09
CA ILE A 93 3.18 0.72 -1.22
C ILE A 93 2.58 -0.50 -1.90
N SER A 94 2.30 -0.37 -3.20
CA SER A 94 1.69 -1.45 -3.98
C SER A 94 2.49 -1.82 -5.22
N GLY A 95 2.34 -3.05 -5.66
CA GLY A 95 2.93 -3.54 -6.91
C GLY A 95 2.61 -5.00 -7.17
N PHE A 96 3.45 -5.66 -7.95
CA PHE A 96 3.37 -7.10 -8.18
C PHE A 96 4.74 -7.75 -8.24
N VAL A 97 4.75 -9.06 -8.09
CA VAL A 97 5.95 -9.90 -8.17
C VAL A 97 5.58 -11.29 -8.67
N VAL A 98 6.38 -11.82 -9.59
CA VAL A 98 6.23 -13.18 -10.13
C VAL A 98 7.60 -13.84 -10.29
N ASP A 99 7.66 -15.14 -10.01
CA ASP A 99 8.77 -16.01 -10.40
C ASP A 99 8.34 -16.76 -11.67
N LYS A 100 8.86 -16.35 -12.82
CA LYS A 100 8.48 -16.95 -14.11
C LYS A 100 9.20 -18.27 -14.32
N ALA A 101 10.43 -18.41 -13.83
CA ALA A 101 11.20 -19.64 -13.89
C ALA A 101 10.46 -20.80 -13.23
N GLN A 102 9.68 -20.51 -12.17
CA GLN A 102 8.88 -21.51 -11.45
C GLN A 102 7.40 -21.48 -11.78
N GLY A 103 6.95 -20.48 -12.55
CA GLY A 103 5.53 -20.27 -12.82
C GLY A 103 4.71 -20.01 -11.56
N SER A 104 5.32 -19.39 -10.54
CA SER A 104 4.73 -19.20 -9.21
C SER A 104 4.74 -17.75 -8.73
N VAL A 105 4.00 -17.47 -7.66
CA VAL A 105 4.00 -16.17 -6.97
C VAL A 105 4.62 -16.35 -5.59
N PRO A 106 5.71 -15.63 -5.26
CA PRO A 106 6.32 -15.65 -3.94
C PRO A 106 5.32 -15.21 -2.86
N GLN A 107 5.02 -16.05 -1.88
CA GLN A 107 3.99 -15.75 -0.87
C GLN A 107 4.43 -14.70 0.16
N ARG A 108 5.74 -14.59 0.39
CA ARG A 108 6.36 -13.66 1.32
C ARG A 108 7.53 -12.99 0.62
N ILE A 109 7.55 -11.67 0.65
CA ILE A 109 8.60 -10.86 0.06
C ILE A 109 9.13 -9.86 1.08
N ARG A 110 10.33 -9.36 0.84
CA ARG A 110 10.90 -8.20 1.52
C ARG A 110 10.97 -7.04 0.54
N LEU A 111 10.46 -5.89 0.93
CA LEU A 111 10.80 -4.65 0.23
C LEU A 111 12.08 -4.12 0.85
N LEU A 112 13.08 -3.85 0.02
CA LEU A 112 14.39 -3.38 0.45
C LEU A 112 14.61 -1.94 -0.04
N LEU A 113 14.90 -1.03 0.86
CA LEU A 113 15.42 0.29 0.55
C LEU A 113 16.95 0.22 0.58
N VAL A 114 17.56 0.39 -0.58
CA VAL A 114 19.01 0.31 -0.76
C VAL A 114 19.56 1.72 -1.00
N GLY A 115 20.20 2.26 0.03
CA GLY A 115 20.94 3.52 -0.01
C GLY A 115 22.34 3.32 0.59
N LYS A 116 22.78 4.25 1.45
CA LYS A 116 24.02 4.06 2.23
C LYS A 116 23.92 2.85 3.17
N ASN A 117 22.75 2.66 3.77
CA ASN A 117 22.38 1.49 4.56
C ASN A 117 21.20 0.79 3.87
N VAL A 118 21.02 -0.49 4.16
CA VAL A 118 19.86 -1.26 3.71
C VAL A 118 18.80 -1.27 4.80
N HIS A 119 17.57 -0.97 4.42
CA HIS A 119 16.41 -1.12 5.29
C HIS A 119 15.41 -2.07 4.64
N ALA A 120 14.69 -2.85 5.44
CA ALA A 120 13.76 -3.84 4.93
C ALA A 120 12.45 -3.85 5.72
N VAL A 121 11.38 -4.21 5.02
CA VAL A 121 10.09 -4.57 5.61
C VAL A 121 9.58 -5.83 4.92
N THR A 122 8.95 -6.72 5.68
CA THR A 122 8.37 -7.96 5.13
C THR A 122 6.89 -7.77 4.85
N THR A 123 6.46 -8.14 3.65
CA THR A 123 5.07 -8.11 3.23
C THR A 123 4.67 -9.42 2.53
N ARG A 124 3.39 -9.53 2.19
CA ARG A 124 2.81 -10.71 1.53
C ARG A 124 2.21 -10.33 0.18
N THR A 125 2.32 -11.25 -0.76
CA THR A 125 1.52 -11.21 -1.97
C THR A 125 0.14 -11.80 -1.69
N GLY A 126 -0.74 -11.73 -2.68
CA GLY A 126 -2.07 -12.30 -2.57
C GLY A 126 -3.16 -11.41 -3.14
N VAL A 127 -2.85 -10.16 -3.47
CA VAL A 127 -3.76 -9.19 -4.09
C VAL A 127 -3.99 -9.62 -5.54
N GLU A 128 -5.26 -9.58 -5.97
CA GLU A 128 -5.64 -10.00 -7.31
C GLU A 128 -5.12 -9.03 -8.37
N ARG A 129 -4.52 -9.61 -9.40
CA ARG A 129 -3.91 -8.96 -10.57
C ARG A 129 -4.26 -9.71 -11.85
N PRO A 130 -5.53 -9.65 -12.29
CA PRO A 130 -5.96 -10.29 -13.52
C PRO A 130 -5.21 -9.74 -14.74
N ASP A 131 -4.79 -8.48 -14.71
CA ASP A 131 -3.95 -7.83 -15.71
C ASP A 131 -2.57 -8.49 -15.83
N VAL A 132 -1.94 -8.83 -14.71
CA VAL A 132 -0.64 -9.54 -14.68
C VAL A 132 -0.81 -10.96 -15.22
N ALA A 133 -1.83 -11.68 -14.75
CA ALA A 133 -2.13 -13.03 -15.25
C ALA A 133 -2.41 -13.03 -16.76
N GLN A 134 -3.15 -12.03 -17.26
CA GLN A 134 -3.45 -11.87 -18.67
C GLN A 134 -2.18 -11.54 -19.48
N TYR A 135 -1.36 -10.59 -19.02
CA TYR A 135 -0.12 -10.20 -19.70
C TYR A 135 0.82 -11.39 -19.90
N PHE A 136 0.96 -12.25 -18.90
CA PHE A 136 1.78 -13.46 -18.97
C PHE A 136 1.03 -14.68 -19.53
N SER A 137 -0.27 -14.57 -19.83
CA SER A 137 -1.12 -15.69 -20.23
C SER A 137 -1.04 -16.88 -19.27
N TRP A 138 -0.95 -16.61 -17.96
CA TRP A 138 -0.77 -17.62 -16.92
C TRP A 138 -1.63 -17.33 -15.69
N GLY A 139 -2.60 -18.20 -15.42
CA GLY A 139 -3.53 -18.06 -14.30
C GLY A 139 -2.87 -18.15 -12.92
N GLY A 140 -1.71 -18.81 -12.80
CA GLY A 140 -0.96 -18.90 -11.56
C GLY A 140 -0.48 -17.54 -11.02
N PHE A 141 -0.45 -16.50 -11.86
CA PHE A 141 -0.08 -15.14 -11.47
C PHE A 141 -1.27 -14.26 -11.05
N LEU A 142 -2.49 -14.81 -10.95
CA LEU A 142 -3.67 -14.04 -10.54
C LEU A 142 -3.46 -13.34 -9.20
N ARG A 143 -2.65 -13.89 -8.29
CA ARG A 143 -2.43 -13.34 -6.95
C ARG A 143 -1.06 -12.69 -6.77
N ALA A 144 -0.46 -12.22 -7.87
CA ALA A 144 0.87 -11.62 -7.91
C ALA A 144 0.99 -10.28 -7.17
N GLY A 145 -0.13 -9.62 -6.87
CA GLY A 145 -0.12 -8.29 -6.28
C GLY A 145 0.27 -8.30 -4.80
N TYR A 146 0.90 -7.21 -4.37
CA TYR A 146 1.13 -6.86 -2.97
C TYR A 146 0.67 -5.42 -2.71
N SER A 147 0.30 -5.14 -1.46
CA SER A 147 0.01 -3.81 -0.92
C SER A 147 0.40 -3.85 0.57
N SER A 148 1.13 -2.84 1.01
CA SER A 148 1.71 -2.78 2.35
C SER A 148 1.68 -1.36 2.87
N GLU A 149 0.94 -1.14 3.95
CA GLU A 149 0.97 0.11 4.71
C GLU A 149 2.24 0.14 5.57
N VAL A 150 3.16 1.08 5.31
CA VAL A 150 4.48 1.14 5.94
C VAL A 150 4.86 2.58 6.29
N ALA A 151 5.56 2.74 7.41
CA ALA A 151 6.17 4.00 7.82
C ALA A 151 7.69 4.02 7.57
N PHE A 152 8.26 5.23 7.58
CA PHE A 152 9.67 5.51 7.24
C PHE A 152 10.43 6.21 8.39
N ASP A 153 9.87 6.22 9.59
CA ASP A 153 10.39 6.97 10.74
C ASP A 153 11.85 6.64 11.08
N ASP A 154 12.18 5.34 11.05
CA ASP A 154 13.50 4.81 11.40
C ASP A 154 14.50 4.81 10.23
N VAL A 155 14.08 5.27 9.05
CA VAL A 155 14.95 5.35 7.87
C VAL A 155 15.53 6.77 7.80
N PRO A 156 16.86 6.95 7.69
CA PRO A 156 17.45 8.26 7.48
C PRO A 156 16.89 8.94 6.21
N ALA A 157 16.87 10.27 6.20
CA ALA A 157 16.51 11.02 5.00
C ALA A 157 17.53 10.76 3.89
N GLY A 158 17.07 10.69 2.64
CA GLY A 158 17.91 10.37 1.49
C GLY A 158 17.14 9.68 0.36
N ASP A 159 17.88 9.34 -0.70
CA ASP A 159 17.34 8.63 -1.86
C ASP A 159 17.73 7.15 -1.81
N TYR A 160 16.75 6.29 -2.05
CA TYR A 160 16.87 4.83 -1.93
C TYR A 160 16.36 4.15 -3.19
N GLN A 161 17.11 3.18 -3.72
CA GLN A 161 16.55 2.24 -4.69
C GLN A 161 15.65 1.26 -3.96
N ILE A 162 14.47 0.97 -4.51
CA ILE A 162 13.62 -0.09 -3.95
C ILE A 162 13.77 -1.39 -4.74
N LEU A 163 14.09 -2.46 -4.03
CA LEU A 163 14.15 -3.81 -4.55
C LEU A 163 13.09 -4.67 -3.88
N VAL A 164 12.63 -5.69 -4.59
CA VAL A 164 11.86 -6.78 -3.99
C VAL A 164 12.81 -7.95 -3.78
N ALA A 165 12.81 -8.57 -2.61
CA ALA A 165 13.57 -9.77 -2.36
C ALA A 165 12.67 -10.92 -1.92
N GLU A 166 13.05 -12.12 -2.31
CA GLU A 166 12.42 -13.35 -1.85
C GLU A 166 13.49 -14.33 -1.38
N THR A 167 13.08 -15.29 -0.56
CA THR A 167 13.96 -16.37 -0.12
C THR A 167 13.32 -17.70 -0.50
N GLN A 168 14.07 -18.47 -1.27
CA GLN A 168 13.71 -19.82 -1.69
C GLN A 168 14.84 -20.78 -1.36
N ASP A 169 14.51 -21.91 -0.74
CA ASP A 169 15.47 -22.99 -0.44
C ASP A 169 16.76 -22.46 0.24
N SER A 170 16.58 -21.51 1.16
CA SER A 170 17.65 -20.80 1.89
C SER A 170 18.55 -19.89 1.03
N ARG A 171 18.20 -19.64 -0.23
CA ARG A 171 18.84 -18.68 -1.12
C ARG A 171 17.97 -17.44 -1.28
N THR A 172 18.57 -16.27 -1.21
CA THR A 172 17.88 -15.00 -1.43
C THR A 172 18.08 -14.55 -2.86
N PHE A 173 16.99 -14.13 -3.49
CA PHE A 173 16.97 -13.52 -4.81
C PHE A 173 16.41 -12.11 -4.71
N VAL A 174 16.82 -11.24 -5.63
CA VAL A 174 16.32 -9.85 -5.71
C VAL A 174 15.74 -9.55 -7.08
N CYS A 175 14.71 -8.73 -7.12
CA CYS A 175 14.18 -8.15 -8.34
C CYS A 175 14.27 -6.63 -8.23
N ARG A 176 14.80 -6.03 -9.30
CA ARG A 176 14.98 -4.58 -9.41
C ARG A 176 13.69 -3.96 -9.94
N THR A 177 13.05 -3.13 -9.12
CA THR A 177 11.86 -2.39 -9.57
C THR A 177 12.21 -1.22 -10.48
N PHE A 178 13.48 -0.79 -10.46
CA PHE A 178 13.98 0.44 -11.09
C PHE A 178 13.28 1.72 -10.60
N GLN A 179 12.68 1.66 -9.42
CA GLN A 179 12.06 2.79 -8.74
C GLN A 179 12.96 3.33 -7.62
N THR A 180 12.83 4.62 -7.34
CA THR A 180 13.51 5.30 -6.24
C THR A 180 12.49 5.87 -5.26
N ILE A 181 12.78 5.78 -3.96
CA ILE A 181 12.04 6.47 -2.90
C ILE A 181 12.95 7.54 -2.28
N SER A 182 12.50 8.78 -2.31
CA SER A 182 13.13 9.91 -1.62
C SER A 182 12.42 10.16 -0.29
N ILE A 183 13.16 9.97 0.81
CA ILE A 183 12.68 10.16 2.17
C ILE A 183 13.12 11.53 2.65
N ARG A 184 12.16 12.32 3.16
CA ARG A 184 12.35 13.69 3.64
C ARG A 184 12.06 13.81 5.14
#